data_AF-A0A955K847-F1
#
_entry.id   AF-A0A955K847-F1
#
_cell.length_a   1.000
_cell.length_b   1.000
_cell.length_c   1.000
_cell.angle_alpha   90.00
_cell.angle_beta   90.00
_cell.angle_gamma   90.00
#
_symmetry.space_group_name_H-M   'P 1'
#
loop_
_entity.id
_entity.type
_entity.pdbx_description
1 polymer ?
#
loop_
_entity_poly.entity_id
_entity_poly.type
_entity_poly.pdbx_seq_one_letter_code
_entity_poly.pdbx_strand_id
1 'polypeptide(L)'
;MATKLIKLKVHGYIFDTTTNQYEDNSMREGLIPLTEVADTIADSISSTFLQLQKHQMLIRGVQSAKHSIARKSLIYRVIESGSEIADFEGLDTIFAAGYEGKSTVLHILEGFHSYKPKCRERPQFPVDMWFMFDVRKYENIKYLHPRYNVMAEDKWKRRDPKDPGLTGLIVIN
;
A
#
# COMPACT_ATOMS: atom_id res chain seq x y z
N MET A 1 -8.70 -19.05 1.40
CA MET A 1 -9.73 -18.11 0.92
C MET A 1 -9.20 -17.50 -0.37
N ALA A 2 -9.98 -17.39 -1.45
CA ALA A 2 -9.47 -16.83 -2.70
C ALA A 2 -9.20 -15.32 -2.54
N THR A 3 -8.05 -14.84 -3.02
CA THR A 3 -7.69 -13.41 -3.00
C THR A 3 -8.67 -12.62 -3.87
N LYS A 4 -9.33 -11.61 -3.29
CA LYS A 4 -10.22 -10.73 -4.03
C LYS A 4 -9.43 -9.63 -4.74
N LEU A 5 -9.52 -9.57 -6.08
CA LEU A 5 -8.99 -8.46 -6.87
C LEU A 5 -10.05 -7.37 -7.04
N ILE A 6 -9.69 -6.13 -6.70
CA ILE A 6 -10.48 -4.93 -6.96
C ILE A 6 -9.69 -4.04 -7.91
N LYS A 7 -10.30 -3.62 -9.01
CA LYS A 7 -9.73 -2.62 -9.90
C LYS A 7 -10.44 -1.30 -9.64
N LEU A 8 -9.71 -0.31 -9.14
CA LEU A 8 -10.21 1.03 -8.94
C LEU A 8 -9.69 1.93 -10.04
N LYS A 9 -10.49 2.93 -10.39
CA LYS A 9 -10.07 4.03 -11.24
C LYS A 9 -10.19 5.29 -10.40
N VAL A 10 -9.07 5.97 -10.17
CA VAL A 10 -9.05 7.24 -9.45
C VAL A 10 -8.63 8.31 -10.45
N HIS A 11 -9.62 8.93 -11.09
CA HIS A 11 -9.39 10.01 -12.05
C HIS A 11 -8.54 11.11 -11.42
N GLY A 12 -7.64 11.76 -12.16
CA GLY A 12 -6.82 12.84 -11.59
C GLY A 12 -5.79 12.43 -10.53
N TYR A 13 -5.71 11.15 -10.14
CA TYR A 13 -4.53 10.56 -9.50
C TYR A 13 -3.47 10.31 -10.59
N ILE A 14 -3.08 11.39 -11.27
CA ILE A 14 -2.18 11.40 -12.42
C ILE A 14 -0.74 11.47 -11.93
N PHE A 15 0.10 10.73 -12.65
CA PHE A 15 1.52 10.55 -12.45
C PHE A 15 2.22 11.60 -13.28
N ASP A 16 2.60 12.72 -12.69
CA ASP A 16 3.45 13.64 -13.43
C ASP A 16 4.92 13.25 -13.20
N THR A 17 5.47 12.52 -14.17
CA THR A 17 6.91 12.20 -14.25
C THR A 17 7.74 13.38 -14.78
N THR A 18 7.07 14.45 -15.23
CA THR A 18 7.64 15.61 -15.91
C THR A 18 7.59 16.93 -15.11
N THR A 19 6.68 17.08 -14.13
CA THR A 19 6.59 18.31 -13.34
C THR A 19 7.41 18.24 -12.06
N ASN A 20 8.34 19.17 -11.97
CA ASN A 20 9.13 19.46 -10.79
C ASN A 20 8.25 20.12 -9.72
N GLN A 21 8.33 19.67 -8.47
CA GLN A 21 7.53 20.17 -7.35
C GLN A 21 7.96 21.53 -6.77
N TYR A 22 8.77 22.30 -7.50
CA TYR A 22 8.90 23.75 -7.29
C TYR A 22 7.98 24.57 -8.20
N GLU A 23 7.19 23.94 -9.07
CA GLU A 23 6.15 24.66 -9.83
C GLU A 23 4.98 25.06 -8.93
N ASP A 24 4.62 26.32 -9.10
CA ASP A 24 3.59 27.07 -8.39
C ASP A 24 2.29 26.27 -8.24
N ASN A 25 1.65 26.34 -7.07
CA ASN A 25 0.41 25.60 -6.78
C ASN A 25 -0.75 26.00 -7.71
N SER A 26 -0.62 27.13 -8.41
CA SER A 26 -1.53 27.63 -9.44
C SER A 26 -1.56 26.79 -10.73
N MET A 27 -0.57 25.91 -10.96
CA MET A 27 -0.45 25.08 -12.18
C MET A 27 -1.13 23.69 -12.09
N ARG A 28 -1.80 23.35 -10.98
CA ARG A 28 -2.33 21.99 -10.71
C ARG A 28 -3.80 21.77 -11.09
N GLU A 29 -4.24 22.27 -12.24
CA GLU A 29 -5.57 21.93 -12.74
C GLU A 29 -5.66 20.42 -13.05
N GLY A 30 -6.56 19.70 -12.38
CA GLY A 30 -6.83 18.27 -12.63
C GLY A 30 -6.17 17.25 -11.68
N LEU A 31 -5.38 17.69 -10.68
CA LEU A 31 -4.86 16.80 -9.63
C LEU A 31 -5.84 16.71 -8.45
N ILE A 32 -6.16 15.49 -8.03
CA ILE A 32 -7.05 15.24 -6.88
C ILE A 32 -6.24 15.30 -5.56
N PRO A 33 -6.75 15.96 -4.50
CA PRO A 33 -6.14 15.92 -3.18
C PRO A 33 -5.95 14.50 -2.64
N LEU A 34 -4.82 14.23 -1.96
CA LEU A 34 -4.54 12.92 -1.36
C LEU A 34 -5.64 12.46 -0.38
N THR A 35 -6.34 13.40 0.25
CA THR A 35 -7.49 13.13 1.11
C THR A 35 -8.65 12.46 0.38
N GLU A 36 -8.94 12.88 -0.85
CA GLU A 36 -10.01 12.32 -1.69
C GLU A 36 -9.58 10.97 -2.31
N VAL A 37 -8.31 10.84 -2.66
CA VAL A 37 -7.73 9.54 -3.06
C VAL A 37 -7.84 8.55 -1.90
N ALA A 38 -7.52 8.99 -0.68
CA ALA A 38 -7.63 8.17 0.52
C ALA A 38 -9.08 7.75 0.80
N ASP A 39 -10.05 8.64 0.63
CA ASP A 39 -11.49 8.33 0.74
C ASP A 39 -11.87 7.20 -0.22
N THR A 40 -11.54 7.37 -1.51
CA THR A 40 -11.89 6.39 -2.55
C THR A 40 -11.34 4.99 -2.25
N ILE A 41 -10.09 4.92 -1.79
CA ILE A 41 -9.46 3.64 -1.42
C ILE A 41 -10.10 3.07 -0.15
N ALA A 42 -10.29 3.88 0.89
CA ALA A 42 -10.86 3.44 2.16
C ALA A 42 -12.30 2.95 2.01
N ASP A 43 -13.11 3.60 1.18
CA ASP A 43 -14.49 3.19 0.88
C ASP A 43 -14.51 1.85 0.13
N SER A 44 -13.59 1.68 -0.83
CA SER A 44 -13.45 0.43 -1.59
C SER A 44 -13.01 -0.74 -0.70
N ILE A 45 -12.08 -0.49 0.22
CA ILE A 45 -11.67 -1.46 1.24
C ILE A 45 -12.87 -1.82 2.13
N SER A 46 -13.53 -0.80 2.71
CA SER A 46 -14.58 -1.01 3.70
C SER A 46 -15.79 -1.72 3.10
N SER A 47 -16.19 -1.37 1.88
CA SER A 47 -17.31 -2.01 1.18
C SER A 47 -17.04 -3.47 0.76
N THR A 48 -15.78 -3.82 0.47
CA THR A 48 -15.44 -5.18 -0.01
C THR A 48 -15.13 -6.15 1.12
N PHE A 49 -14.56 -5.65 2.22
CA PHE A 49 -14.12 -6.43 3.36
C PHE A 49 -15.04 -6.25 4.59
N LEU A 50 -16.34 -6.05 4.37
CA LEU A 50 -17.36 -5.89 5.42
C LEU A 50 -17.36 -7.02 6.47
N GLN A 51 -16.93 -8.22 6.09
CA GLN A 51 -16.85 -9.39 6.98
C GLN A 51 -15.62 -9.38 7.90
N LEU A 52 -14.59 -8.59 7.58
CA LEU A 52 -13.43 -8.38 8.44
C LEU A 52 -13.65 -7.10 9.24
N GLN A 53 -13.48 -7.17 10.56
CA GLN A 53 -13.50 -5.95 11.37
C GLN A 53 -12.31 -5.07 10.97
N LYS A 54 -12.44 -3.73 11.05
CA LYS A 54 -11.36 -2.79 10.69
C LYS A 54 -10.02 -3.16 11.36
N HIS A 55 -10.06 -3.41 12.67
CA HIS A 55 -8.90 -3.81 13.49
C HIS A 55 -8.36 -5.22 13.20
N GLN A 56 -9.00 -5.97 12.30
CA GLN A 56 -8.57 -7.31 11.90
C GLN A 56 -7.82 -7.35 10.57
N MET A 57 -7.49 -6.18 10.01
CA MET A 57 -6.83 -6.08 8.72
C MET A 57 -5.53 -5.30 8.79
N LEU A 58 -4.53 -5.81 8.09
CA LEU A 58 -3.30 -5.11 7.79
C LEU A 58 -3.37 -4.60 6.35
N ILE A 59 -2.93 -3.37 6.13
CA ILE A 59 -2.84 -2.79 4.80
C ILE A 59 -1.42 -2.34 4.47
N ARG A 60 -1.07 -2.51 3.20
CA ARG A 60 0.22 -2.09 2.65
C ARG A 60 0.04 -1.51 1.27
N GLY A 61 0.57 -0.32 1.06
CA GLY A 61 0.66 0.33 -0.25
C GLY A 61 2.02 0.09 -0.89
N VAL A 62 2.04 -0.23 -2.18
CA VAL A 62 3.24 -0.42 -2.99
C VAL A 62 3.14 0.36 -4.30
N GLN A 63 4.29 0.80 -4.80
CA GLN A 63 4.45 1.44 -6.10
C GLN A 63 4.91 0.37 -7.09
N SER A 64 4.01 -0.17 -7.90
CA SER A 64 4.27 -1.31 -8.79
C SER A 64 5.42 -1.07 -9.77
N ALA A 65 5.61 0.19 -10.19
CA ALA A 65 6.69 0.61 -11.08
C ALA A 65 8.10 0.51 -10.47
N LYS A 66 8.24 0.26 -9.16
CA LYS A 66 9.53 -0.07 -8.54
C LYS A 66 9.99 -1.50 -8.78
N HIS A 67 9.10 -2.36 -9.25
CA HIS A 67 9.44 -3.75 -9.53
C HIS A 67 9.98 -3.87 -10.95
N SER A 68 10.98 -4.72 -11.13
CA SER A 68 11.53 -5.05 -12.46
C SER A 68 10.54 -5.82 -13.34
N ILE A 69 9.50 -6.41 -12.73
CA ILE A 69 8.44 -7.17 -13.40
C ILE A 69 7.35 -6.20 -13.86
N ALA A 70 6.90 -6.36 -15.11
CA ALA A 70 5.75 -5.62 -15.62
C ALA A 70 4.53 -5.77 -14.70
N ARG A 71 3.87 -4.65 -14.38
CA ARG A 71 2.73 -4.58 -13.45
C ARG A 71 1.65 -5.64 -13.68
N LYS A 72 1.29 -5.89 -14.95
CA LYS A 72 0.31 -6.93 -15.31
C LYS A 72 0.76 -8.31 -14.81
N SER A 73 2.01 -8.68 -15.06
CA SER A 73 2.59 -9.94 -14.61
C SER A 73 2.73 -10.02 -13.09
N LEU A 74 3.03 -8.90 -12.44
CA LEU A 74 3.06 -8.80 -10.99
C LEU A 74 1.67 -9.11 -10.38
N ILE A 75 0.62 -8.48 -10.90
CA ILE A 75 -0.77 -8.71 -10.46
C ILE A 75 -1.14 -10.19 -10.60
N TYR A 76 -0.86 -10.81 -11.75
CA TYR A 76 -1.18 -12.23 -11.96
C TYR A 76 -0.50 -13.14 -10.94
N ARG A 77 0.80 -12.95 -10.72
CA ARG A 77 1.55 -13.75 -9.75
C ARG A 77 1.05 -13.54 -8.30
N VAL A 78 0.61 -12.33 -7.94
CA VAL A 78 0.04 -12.06 -6.60
C VAL A 78 -1.26 -12.83 -6.43
N ILE A 79 -2.13 -12.81 -7.44
CA ILE A 79 -3.41 -13.52 -7.42
C ILE A 79 -3.20 -15.04 -7.35
N GLU A 80 -2.25 -15.56 -8.12
CA GLU A 80 -1.92 -16.99 -8.16
C GLU A 80 -1.33 -17.49 -6.85
N SER A 81 -0.36 -16.76 -6.30
CA SER A 81 0.33 -17.15 -5.05
C SER A 81 -0.46 -16.80 -3.79
N GLY A 82 -1.42 -15.87 -3.90
CA GLY A 82 -2.04 -15.24 -2.73
C GLY A 82 -1.02 -14.51 -1.85
N SER A 83 0.15 -14.12 -2.36
CA SER A 83 1.20 -13.44 -1.60
C SER A 83 1.63 -12.16 -2.30
N GLU A 84 2.07 -11.17 -1.51
CA GLU A 84 2.97 -10.14 -2.05
C GLU A 84 4.25 -10.85 -2.52
N ILE A 85 4.66 -10.60 -3.78
CA ILE A 85 5.91 -11.13 -4.31
C ILE A 85 7.00 -10.17 -3.83
N ALA A 86 7.82 -10.64 -2.90
CA ALA A 86 9.00 -9.91 -2.48
C ALA A 86 10.21 -10.83 -2.60
N ASP A 87 11.09 -10.51 -3.56
CA ASP A 87 12.50 -10.90 -3.53
C ASP A 87 13.25 -10.14 -2.39
N PHE A 88 12.69 -10.07 -1.19
CA PHE A 88 13.33 -9.41 -0.05
C PHE A 88 13.38 -10.34 1.16
N GLU A 89 14.59 -10.40 1.74
CA GLU A 89 15.09 -11.36 2.70
C GLU A 89 14.21 -11.49 3.96
N GLY A 90 13.80 -12.73 4.27
CA GLY A 90 12.97 -13.08 5.43
C GLY A 90 11.55 -13.48 5.04
N LEU A 91 11.44 -14.65 4.36
CA LEU A 91 10.30 -15.23 3.63
C LEU A 91 8.89 -15.13 4.28
N ASP A 92 8.81 -14.84 5.57
CA ASP A 92 7.57 -14.84 6.35
C ASP A 92 7.22 -13.47 6.95
N THR A 93 7.95 -12.40 6.64
CA THR A 93 7.68 -11.07 7.23
C THR A 93 7.21 -10.04 6.22
N ILE A 94 6.26 -9.19 6.63
CA ILE A 94 5.77 -8.04 5.86
C ILE A 94 5.87 -6.77 6.70
N PHE A 95 5.93 -5.61 6.03
CA PHE A 95 5.73 -4.31 6.67
C PHE A 95 4.36 -3.75 6.27
N ALA A 96 3.47 -3.57 7.24
CA ALA A 96 2.09 -3.17 7.02
C ALA A 96 1.54 -2.40 8.23
N ALA A 97 0.53 -1.56 7.99
CA ALA A 97 -0.16 -0.83 9.04
C ALA A 97 -1.49 -1.51 9.40
N GLY A 98 -1.89 -1.43 10.67
CA GLY A 98 -3.25 -1.80 11.07
C GLY A 98 -4.26 -0.85 10.42
N TYR A 99 -5.34 -1.40 9.87
CA TYR A 99 -6.35 -0.61 9.18
C TYR A 99 -7.37 -0.01 10.16
N GLU A 100 -7.45 1.31 10.19
CA GLU A 100 -8.40 2.07 11.01
C GLU A 100 -9.35 2.93 10.15
N GLY A 101 -9.28 2.79 8.82
CA GLY A 101 -10.07 3.56 7.86
C GLY A 101 -9.21 4.52 7.05
N LYS A 102 -9.83 5.64 6.66
CA LYS A 102 -9.19 6.71 5.87
C LYS A 102 -7.87 7.19 6.47
N SER A 103 -7.79 7.34 7.79
CA SER A 103 -6.59 7.82 8.49
C SER A 103 -5.36 6.98 8.16
N THR A 104 -5.47 5.65 8.18
CA THR A 104 -4.37 4.75 7.83
C THR A 104 -3.96 4.92 6.36
N VAL A 105 -4.94 4.98 5.45
CA VAL A 105 -4.68 5.14 4.00
C VAL A 105 -3.98 6.47 3.72
N LEU A 106 -4.51 7.54 4.30
CA LEU A 106 -3.94 8.88 4.17
C LEU A 106 -2.51 8.92 4.73
N HIS A 107 -2.27 8.36 5.91
CA HIS A 107 -0.94 8.33 6.51
C HIS A 107 0.07 7.58 5.64
N ILE A 108 -0.33 6.45 5.03
CA ILE A 108 0.52 5.72 4.08
C ILE A 108 0.80 6.59 2.85
N LEU A 109 -0.24 7.18 2.25
CA LEU A 109 -0.10 8.07 1.10
C LEU A 109 0.85 9.24 1.41
N GLU A 110 0.66 9.94 2.53
CA GLU A 110 1.54 11.00 3.00
C GLU A 110 2.97 10.48 3.25
N GLY A 111 3.14 9.30 3.80
CA GLY A 111 4.44 8.62 3.93
C GLY A 111 5.20 8.54 2.61
N PHE A 112 4.50 8.07 1.56
CA PHE A 112 5.09 7.94 0.23
C PHE A 112 5.30 9.28 -0.48
N HIS A 113 4.39 10.25 -0.32
CA HIS A 113 4.41 11.52 -1.03
C HIS A 113 5.28 12.59 -0.34
N SER A 114 5.37 12.56 0.99
CA SER A 114 6.01 13.60 1.80
C SER A 114 7.37 13.17 2.37
N TYR A 115 7.59 11.87 2.65
CA TYR A 115 8.72 11.42 3.49
C TYR A 115 9.67 10.40 2.85
N LYS A 116 9.40 9.98 1.61
CA LYS A 116 10.30 9.11 0.85
C LYS A 116 11.64 9.84 0.63
N PRO A 117 12.76 9.34 1.18
CA PRO A 117 13.96 10.15 1.35
C PRO A 117 14.77 10.24 0.05
N LYS A 118 15.38 11.42 -0.17
CA LYS A 118 16.52 11.71 -1.07
C LYS A 118 16.26 12.31 -2.46
N CYS A 119 15.19 13.05 -2.72
CA CYS A 119 15.18 13.94 -3.90
C CYS A 119 14.44 15.24 -3.58
N ARG A 120 14.87 16.35 -4.19
CA ARG A 120 14.01 17.54 -4.38
C ARG A 120 12.81 17.25 -5.29
N GLU A 121 12.67 16.00 -5.76
CA GLU A 121 11.65 15.49 -6.66
C GLU A 121 10.74 14.50 -5.90
N ARG A 122 9.43 14.59 -6.18
CA ARG A 122 8.39 13.73 -5.58
C ARG A 122 8.66 12.27 -5.93
N PRO A 123 8.04 11.30 -5.25
CA PRO A 123 8.05 9.92 -5.74
C PRO A 123 7.62 9.89 -7.21
N GLN A 124 8.52 9.45 -8.09
CA GLN A 124 8.26 9.34 -9.55
C GLN A 124 7.12 8.36 -9.89
N PHE A 125 6.69 7.56 -8.92
CA PHE A 125 5.60 6.60 -9.04
C PHE A 125 4.68 6.71 -7.81
N PRO A 126 3.35 6.84 -7.97
CA PRO A 126 2.37 6.79 -6.90
C PRO A 126 2.19 5.36 -6.39
N VAL A 127 1.50 5.28 -5.24
CA VAL A 127 1.07 4.02 -4.65
C VAL A 127 -0.15 3.54 -5.40
N ASP A 128 -0.01 2.48 -6.19
CA ASP A 128 -1.02 2.02 -7.15
C ASP A 128 -1.44 0.55 -6.93
N MET A 129 -0.79 -0.15 -6.00
CA MET A 129 -1.19 -1.47 -5.53
C MET A 129 -1.32 -1.47 -4.02
N TRP A 130 -2.47 -1.93 -3.53
CA TRP A 130 -2.77 -2.00 -2.09
C TRP A 130 -3.13 -3.43 -1.72
N PHE A 131 -2.39 -3.97 -0.76
CA PHE A 131 -2.53 -5.34 -0.28
C PHE A 131 -3.26 -5.33 1.04
N MET A 132 -4.21 -6.25 1.20
CA MET A 132 -4.99 -6.43 2.41
C MET A 132 -4.70 -7.82 2.97
N PHE A 133 -4.28 -7.88 4.23
CA PHE A 133 -3.97 -9.12 4.92
C PHE A 133 -4.83 -9.28 6.17
N ASP A 134 -5.16 -10.53 6.50
CA ASP A 134 -5.84 -10.87 7.75
C ASP A 134 -4.85 -10.83 8.93
N VAL A 135 -5.01 -9.91 9.88
CA VAL A 135 -4.09 -9.74 11.01
C VAL A 135 -3.95 -11.03 11.84
N ARG A 136 -4.99 -11.88 11.88
CA ARG A 136 -5.00 -13.12 12.68
C ARG A 136 -3.98 -14.13 12.17
N LYS A 137 -3.56 -13.99 10.92
CA LYS A 137 -2.52 -14.82 10.29
C LYS A 137 -1.10 -14.35 10.63
N TYR A 138 -0.98 -13.25 11.37
CA TYR A 138 0.28 -12.61 11.66
C TYR A 138 0.50 -12.42 13.17
N GLU A 139 1.77 -12.23 13.51
CA GLU A 139 2.29 -11.83 14.80
C GLU A 139 3.09 -10.55 14.62
N ASN A 140 2.84 -9.54 15.45
CA ASN A 140 3.56 -8.28 15.38
C ASN A 140 4.99 -8.46 15.91
N ILE A 141 5.97 -7.92 15.19
CA ILE A 141 7.36 -7.82 15.64
C ILE A 141 7.65 -6.36 15.94
N LYS A 142 7.77 -6.03 17.23
CA LYS A 142 8.30 -4.73 17.65
C LYS A 142 9.80 -4.69 17.40
N TYR A 143 10.29 -3.60 16.82
CA TYR A 143 11.73 -3.39 16.61
C TYR A 143 12.09 -1.92 16.74
N LEU A 144 13.36 -1.64 17.03
CA LEU A 144 13.89 -0.29 17.04
C LEU A 144 14.16 0.16 15.60
N HIS A 145 13.46 1.18 15.10
CA HIS A 145 13.60 1.62 13.71
C HIS A 145 15.01 2.19 13.48
N PRO A 146 15.81 1.63 12.54
CA PRO A 146 17.24 1.91 12.45
C PRO A 146 17.56 3.39 12.14
N ARG A 147 16.64 4.08 11.46
CA ARG A 147 16.82 5.49 11.08
C ARG A 147 16.25 6.49 12.08
N TYR A 148 15.19 6.12 12.79
CA TYR A 148 14.40 7.07 13.59
C TYR A 148 14.56 6.83 15.08
N ASN A 149 15.21 5.73 15.49
CA ASN A 149 15.46 5.36 16.87
C ASN A 149 14.18 5.37 17.75
N VAL A 150 13.06 4.98 17.14
CA VAL A 150 11.76 4.80 17.80
C VAL A 150 11.35 3.35 17.72
N MET A 151 10.60 2.87 18.72
CA MET A 151 9.98 1.55 18.64
C MET A 151 8.90 1.57 17.56
N ALA A 152 9.08 0.74 16.54
CA ALA A 152 8.16 0.55 15.44
C ALA A 152 7.42 -0.79 15.59
N GLU A 153 6.16 -0.77 15.17
CA GLU A 153 5.22 -1.90 15.26
C GLU A 153 4.59 -2.20 13.89
N ASP A 154 5.26 -1.82 12.81
CA ASP A 154 4.79 -2.02 11.43
C ASP A 154 5.30 -3.32 10.80
N LYS A 155 6.13 -4.10 11.50
CA LYS A 155 6.66 -5.38 11.02
C LYS A 155 5.81 -6.54 11.55
N TRP A 156 5.42 -7.44 10.65
CA TRP A 156 4.53 -8.55 10.95
C TRP A 156 5.11 -9.86 10.41
N LYS A 157 5.13 -10.91 11.23
CA LYS A 157 5.54 -12.26 10.84
C LYS A 157 4.33 -13.15 10.65
N ARG A 158 4.30 -13.94 9.59
CA ARG A 158 3.28 -14.96 9.36
C ARG A 158 3.36 -16.02 10.46
N ARG A 159 2.20 -16.46 10.94
CA ARG A 159 2.08 -17.60 11.85
C ARG A 159 2.27 -18.92 11.12
N ASP A 160 1.82 -18.98 9.87
CA ASP A 160 2.00 -20.13 8.97
C ASP A 160 2.61 -19.65 7.65
N PRO A 161 3.85 -20.06 7.31
CA PRO A 161 4.49 -19.74 6.03
C PRO A 161 3.68 -20.15 4.80
N LYS A 162 2.83 -21.17 4.92
CA LYS A 162 2.01 -21.70 3.82
C LYS A 162 0.70 -20.93 3.62
N ASP A 163 0.32 -20.07 4.56
CA ASP A 163 -0.85 -19.20 4.47
C ASP A 163 -0.40 -17.74 4.47
N PRO A 164 -0.15 -17.15 3.29
CA PRO A 164 0.26 -15.76 3.19
C PRO A 164 -0.78 -14.76 3.72
N GLY A 165 -2.01 -15.20 4.04
CA GLY A 165 -3.02 -14.37 4.66
C GLY A 165 -3.51 -13.19 3.82
N LEU A 166 -3.20 -13.12 2.53
CA LEU A 166 -3.70 -12.09 1.62
C LEU A 166 -5.18 -12.31 1.33
N THR A 167 -6.00 -11.36 1.76
CA THR A 167 -7.44 -11.40 1.56
C THR A 167 -7.86 -10.61 0.32
N GLY A 168 -7.07 -9.61 -0.08
CA GLY A 168 -7.30 -8.91 -1.33
C GLY A 168 -6.20 -8.00 -1.82
N LEU A 169 -6.40 -7.56 -3.05
CA LEU A 169 -5.54 -6.66 -3.79
C LEU A 169 -6.41 -5.58 -4.46
N ILE A 170 -6.15 -4.31 -4.16
CA ILE A 170 -6.67 -3.16 -4.90
C ILE A 170 -5.60 -2.68 -5.87
N VAL A 171 -6.00 -2.50 -7.12
CA VAL A 171 -5.15 -1.98 -8.20
C VAL A 171 -5.77 -0.68 -8.70
N ILE A 172 -5.06 0.43 -8.56
CA ILE A 172 -5.50 1.76 -8.99
C ILE A 172 -5.02 2.02 -10.42
N ASN A 173 -5.95 2.21 -11.36
CA ASN A 173 -5.66 2.56 -12.74
C ASN A 173 -5.92 4.03 -13.04
#